data_AF-A0A1R1L861-F1
#
_entry.id   AF-A0A1R1L861-F1
#
_cell.length_a   1.000
_cell.length_b   1.000
_cell.length_c   1.000
_cell.angle_alpha   90.00
_cell.angle_beta   90.00
_cell.angle_gamma   90.00
#
_symmetry.space_group_name_H-M   'P 1'
#
loop_
_entity.id
_entity.type
_entity.pdbx_description
1 polymer ?
#
loop_
_entity_poly.entity_id
_entity_poly.type
_entity_poly.pdbx_seq_one_letter_code
_entity_poly.pdbx_strand_id
1 'polypeptide(L)' 'TGGRPSRLSADQVRTARRLYEQQDMTVAQIGDVLGVSRTTIYRALARHTEPVAARRPKPAPTM' A
#
# COMPACT_ATOMS: atom_id res chain seq x y z
N THR A 1 1.16 -2.19 -23.28
CA THR A 1 0.73 -2.80 -22.00
C THR A 1 1.21 -1.91 -20.86
N GLY A 2 0.52 -0.79 -20.60
CA GLY A 2 1.01 0.28 -19.71
C GLY A 2 0.25 0.33 -18.39
N GLY A 3 0.46 -0.66 -17.53
CA GLY A 3 -0.03 -0.60 -16.15
C GLY A 3 0.93 0.26 -15.33
N ARG A 4 0.43 1.37 -14.73
CA ARG A 4 1.23 2.28 -13.88
C ARG A 4 2.10 1.45 -12.92
N PRO A 5 3.44 1.58 -12.95
CA PRO A 5 4.30 0.83 -12.03
C PRO A 5 3.87 1.16 -10.60
N SER A 6 3.84 0.13 -9.76
CA SER A 6 3.56 0.30 -8.34
C SER A 6 4.52 1.35 -7.80
N ARG A 7 4.00 2.43 -7.21
CA ARG A 7 4.82 3.53 -6.65
C ARG A 7 5.76 3.06 -5.51
N LEU A 8 5.61 1.81 -5.07
CA LEU A 8 6.52 1.13 -4.17
C LEU A 8 7.16 -0.06 -4.88
N SER A 9 8.48 -0.14 -4.82
CA SER A 9 9.23 -1.38 -5.02
C SER A 9 8.93 -2.36 -3.90
N ALA A 10 8.99 -3.67 -4.19
CA ALA A 10 8.84 -4.72 -3.17
C ALA A 10 9.81 -4.55 -2.00
N ASP A 11 10.97 -3.94 -2.25
CA ASP A 11 11.94 -3.61 -1.22
C ASP A 11 11.44 -2.53 -0.25
N GLN A 12 10.89 -1.44 -0.79
CA GLN A 12 10.30 -0.36 0.00
C GLN A 12 9.13 -0.85 0.85
N VAL A 13 8.39 -1.87 0.39
CA VAL A 13 7.29 -2.47 1.16
C VAL A 13 7.85 -3.18 2.39
N ARG A 14 8.92 -3.97 2.21
CA ARG A 14 9.55 -4.70 3.31
C ARG A 14 10.10 -3.75 4.35
N THR A 15 10.74 -2.67 3.92
CA THR A 15 11.22 -1.60 4.80
C THR A 15 10.07 -0.90 5.53
N ALA A 16 9.01 -0.50 4.81
CA ALA A 16 7.82 0.10 5.42
C ALA A 16 7.17 -0.81 6.47
N ARG A 17 7.07 -2.11 6.17
CA ARG A 17 6.51 -3.10 7.09
C ARG A 17 7.36 -3.26 8.34
N ARG A 18 8.67 -3.36 8.20
CA ARG A 18 9.58 -3.50 9.34
C ARG A 18 9.50 -2.28 10.27
N LEU A 19 9.50 -1.07 9.68
CA LEU A 19 9.33 0.17 10.43
C LEU A 19 7.96 0.26 11.12
N TYR A 20 6.91 -0.23 10.47
CA TYR A 20 5.57 -0.31 11.06
C TYR A 20 5.49 -1.30 12.23
N GLU A 21 6.05 -2.50 12.08
CA GLU A 21 6.06 -3.54 13.11
C GLU A 21 6.90 -3.15 14.33
N GLN A 22 7.99 -2.41 14.12
CA GLN A 22 8.81 -1.88 15.21
C GLN A 22 8.12 -0.76 16.01
N GLN A 23 7.01 -0.18 15.51
CA GLN A 23 6.29 0.95 16.12
C GLN A 23 7.16 2.20 16.38
N ASP A 24 8.39 2.24 15.86
CA ASP A 24 9.32 3.37 16.00
C ASP A 24 8.81 4.64 15.32
N MET A 25 7.95 4.51 14.31
CA MET A 25 7.46 5.63 13.50
C MET A 25 5.99 5.48 13.12
N THR A 26 5.30 6.61 13.04
CA THR A 26 3.93 6.64 12.51
C THR A 26 3.91 6.36 11.01
N VAL A 27 2.80 5.84 10.50
CA VAL A 27 2.60 5.55 9.06
C VAL A 27 2.82 6.80 8.18
N ALA A 28 2.56 7.99 8.71
CA ALA A 28 2.83 9.25 8.01
C ALA A 28 4.33 9.50 7.87
N GLN A 29 5.09 9.36 8.96
CA GLN A 29 6.56 9.51 8.96
C GLN A 29 7.25 8.46 8.09
N ILE A 30 6.78 7.21 8.12
CA ILE A 30 7.27 6.14 7.23
C ILE A 30 7.03 6.52 5.77
N GLY A 31 5.88 7.13 5.47
CA GLY A 31 5.56 7.68 4.16
C GLY A 31 6.54 8.76 3.73
N ASP A 32 6.83 9.72 4.60
CA ASP A 32 7.77 10.81 4.33
C ASP A 32 9.20 10.30 4.08
N VAL A 33 9.67 9.35 4.89
CA VAL A 33 11.00 8.70 4.72
C VAL A 33 11.09 7.94 3.40
N LEU A 34 10.01 7.28 2.98
CA LEU A 34 9.97 6.50 1.75
C LEU A 34 9.58 7.33 0.51
N GLY A 35 9.24 8.62 0.69
CA GLY A 35 8.77 9.50 -0.39
C GLY A 35 7.39 9.14 -0.94
N VAL A 36 6.53 8.53 -0.12
CA VAL A 36 5.22 7.98 -0.53
C VAL A 36 4.11 8.47 0.40
N SER A 37 2.92 8.72 -0.17
CA SER A 37 1.77 9.12 0.64
C SER A 37 1.36 8.02 1.62
N ARG A 38 0.84 8.41 2.79
CA ARG A 38 0.19 7.54 3.77
C ARG A 38 -0.81 6.56 3.15
N THR A 39 -1.57 7.01 2.15
CA THR A 39 -2.53 6.14 1.42
C THR A 39 -1.84 5.04 0.62
N THR A 40 -0.62 5.27 0.15
CA THR A 40 0.20 4.28 -0.57
C THR A 40 0.72 3.21 0.40
N ILE A 41 1.13 3.59 1.61
CA ILE A 41 1.52 2.66 2.67
C ILE A 41 0.35 1.75 3.04
N TYR A 42 -0.84 2.31 3.31
CA TYR A 42 -2.04 1.51 3.61
C TYR A 42 -2.42 0.56 2.47
N ARG A 43 -2.34 1.02 1.21
CA ARG A 43 -2.60 0.16 0.05
C ARG A 43 -1.57 -0.97 -0.09
N ALA A 44 -0.32 -0.71 0.25
CA ALA A 44 0.71 -1.74 0.27
C ALA A 44 0.40 -2.76 1.37
N LEU A 45 0.20 -2.32 2.62
CA LEU A 45 -0.14 -3.21 3.74
C LEU A 45 -1.41 -4.03 3.48
N ALA A 46 -2.47 -3.41 2.97
CA ALA A 46 -3.72 -4.10 2.63
C ALA A 46 -3.53 -5.19 1.56
N ARG A 47 -2.65 -4.97 0.56
CA ARG A 47 -2.34 -5.96 -0.48
C ARG A 47 -1.52 -7.16 0.02
N HIS A 48 -0.83 -7.02 1.15
CA HIS A 48 -0.06 -8.10 1.75
C HIS A 48 -0.83 -8.86 2.84
N THR A 49 -1.85 -8.23 3.42
CA THR A 49 -2.78 -8.86 4.38
C THR A 49 -3.93 -9.59 3.68
N GLU A 50 -4.42 -9.07 2.55
CA GLU A 50 -5.53 -9.70 1.83
C GLU A 50 -5.01 -10.85 0.95
N PRO A 51 -5.40 -12.12 1.20
CA PRO A 51 -5.35 -13.12 0.15
C PRO A 51 -6.21 -12.60 -1.01
N VAL A 52 -5.78 -12.85 -2.24
CA VAL A 52 -6.31 -12.25 -3.48
C VAL A 52 -7.78 -12.67 -3.76
N ALA A 53 -8.74 -12.22 -2.95
CA ALA A 53 -10.14 -12.67 -3.03
C ALA A 53 -11.19 -11.55 -3.05
N ALA A 54 -10.82 -10.28 -2.83
CA ALA A 54 -11.80 -9.20 -2.75
C ALA A 54 -11.52 -8.05 -3.73
N ARG A 55 -11.33 -8.36 -5.02
CA ARG A 55 -11.63 -7.39 -6.08
C ARG A 55 -13.06 -7.60 -6.53
N ARG A 56 -14.02 -7.19 -5.69
CA ARG A 56 -15.39 -6.98 -6.17
C ARG A 56 -15.38 -5.69 -7.01
N PRO A 57 -15.61 -5.73 -8.33
CA PRO A 57 -15.85 -4.50 -9.07
C PRO A 57 -17.10 -3.83 -8.49
N LYS A 58 -17.05 -2.51 -8.27
CA LYS A 58 -18.24 -1.71 -7.97
C LYS A 58 -19.30 -2.06 -9.04
N PRO A 59 -20.52 -2.48 -8.69
CA PRO A 59 -21.59 -2.50 -9.68
C PRO A 59 -21.77 -1.06 -10.18
N ALA A 60 -21.71 -0.90 -11.50
CA ALA A 60 -21.98 0.35 -12.17
C ALA A 60 -23.40 0.84 -11.78
N PRO A 61 -23.63 2.16 -11.68
CA PRO A 61 -24.97 2.67 -11.45
C PRO A 61 -25.78 2.43 -12.73
N THR A 62 -26.70 1.47 -12.69
CA THR A 62 -27.75 1.33 -13.71
C THR A 62 -28.87 2.31 -13.34
N MET A 63 -29.23 3.15 -14.32
CA MET A 63 -30.43 3.98 -14.33
C MET A 63 -31.70 3.14 -14.28
#